data_AF-A0A8S3W5K5-F1
#
_entry.id   AF-A0A8S3W5K5-F1
#
_cell.length_a   1.000
_cell.length_b   1.000
_cell.length_c   1.000
_cell.angle_alpha   90.00
_cell.angle_beta   90.00
_cell.angle_gamma   90.00
#
_symmetry.space_group_name_H-M   'P 1'
#
loop_
_entity.id
_entity.type
_entity.pdbx_description
1 polymer ?
#
loop_
_entity_poly.entity_id
_entity_poly.type
_entity_poly.pdbx_seq_one_letter_code
_entity_poly.pdbx_strand_id
1 'polypeptide(L)'
;MGIGDLIQQEIEYQYQVLPKRYDWARTGRMLLVGTLMGPMHHYYYVYLDKVLPSADIKTVTKKIICDQVFASPATIICFFYGMGVLENKTLGLTTEEFKHKFKYVYMGDCLFWPPVQFLNFYYLPTHYRVFYINIATMIFNIFLSFIKHYDQHK
;
A
#
# COMPACT_ATOMS: atom_id res chain seq x y z
N MET A 1 -7.03 -0.96 -4.03
CA MET A 1 -6.88 0.47 -3.68
C MET A 1 -8.20 1.24 -3.69
N GLY A 2 -8.97 1.25 -4.79
CA GLY A 2 -10.20 2.06 -4.87
C GLY A 2 -11.21 1.91 -3.72
N ILE A 3 -11.53 0.69 -3.29
CA ILE A 3 -12.46 0.47 -2.16
C ILE A 3 -11.93 1.08 -0.85
N GLY A 4 -10.63 0.92 -0.56
CA GLY A 4 -10.03 1.51 0.63
C GLY A 4 -10.07 3.04 0.61
N ASP A 5 -9.93 3.63 -0.59
CA ASP A 5 -10.09 5.07 -0.77
C ASP A 5 -11.54 5.53 -0.54
N LEU A 6 -12.55 4.80 -1.04
CA LEU A 6 -13.96 5.12 -0.79
C LEU A 6 -14.31 5.07 0.71
N ILE A 7 -13.80 4.06 1.43
CA ILE A 7 -13.98 3.97 2.89
C ILE A 7 -13.31 5.15 3.58
N GLN A 8 -12.10 5.49 3.17
CA GLN A 8 -11.37 6.63 3.75
C GLN A 8 -12.09 7.96 3.50
N GLN A 9 -12.64 8.17 2.31
CA GLN A 9 -13.43 9.36 1.99
C GLN A 9 -14.73 9.41 2.79
N GLU A 10 -15.38 8.26 3.03
CA GLU A 10 -16.54 8.20 3.93
C GLU A 10 -16.17 8.65 5.34
N ILE A 11 -15.05 8.17 5.88
CA ILE A 11 -14.54 8.60 7.18
C ILE A 11 -14.32 10.12 7.18
N GLU A 12 -13.60 10.66 6.19
CA GLU A 12 -13.33 12.10 6.06
C GLU A 12 -14.62 12.93 5.96
N TYR A 13 -15.66 12.43 5.28
CA TYR A 13 -16.96 13.08 5.20
C TYR A 13 -17.70 13.09 6.55
N GLN A 14 -17.72 11.96 7.28
CA GLN A 14 -18.35 11.88 8.60
C GLN A 14 -17.67 12.79 9.63
N TYR A 15 -16.35 12.97 9.53
CA TYR A 15 -15.59 13.92 10.36
C TYR A 15 -15.61 15.37 9.84
N GLN A 16 -16.43 15.68 8.82
CA GLN A 16 -16.57 17.01 8.22
C GLN A 16 -15.26 17.61 7.66
N VAL A 17 -14.30 16.76 7.31
CA VAL A 17 -13.04 17.17 6.66
C VAL A 17 -13.29 17.45 5.16
N LEU A 18 -14.13 16.63 4.53
CA LEU A 18 -14.50 16.80 3.12
C LEU A 18 -15.87 17.50 2.96
N PRO A 19 -15.98 18.52 2.08
CA PRO A 19 -17.26 19.17 1.79
C PRO A 19 -18.17 18.30 0.91
N LYS A 20 -17.61 17.32 0.19
CA LYS A 20 -18.33 16.37 -0.67
C LYS A 20 -18.02 14.95 -0.24
N ARG A 21 -19.03 14.08 -0.25
CA ARG A 21 -18.91 12.70 0.21
C ARG A 21 -17.91 11.87 -0.59
N TYR A 22 -17.90 11.99 -1.92
CA TYR A 22 -16.99 11.25 -2.79
C TYR A 22 -16.37 12.13 -3.89
N ASP A 23 -15.04 12.07 -3.96
CA ASP A 23 -14.21 12.45 -5.09
C ASP A 23 -13.86 11.19 -5.91
N TRP A 24 -14.64 10.98 -6.97
CA TRP A 24 -14.45 9.87 -7.89
C TRP A 24 -13.14 9.96 -8.68
N ALA A 25 -12.58 11.17 -8.88
CA ALA A 25 -11.30 11.32 -9.56
C ALA A 25 -10.17 10.81 -8.66
N ARG A 26 -10.18 11.13 -7.37
CA ARG A 26 -9.26 10.55 -6.36
C ARG A 26 -9.33 9.03 -6.36
N THR A 27 -10.53 8.45 -6.27
CA THR A 27 -10.72 7.00 -6.29
C THR A 27 -10.24 6.37 -7.60
N GLY A 28 -10.49 7.02 -8.75
CA GLY A 28 -10.02 6.58 -10.05
C GLY A 28 -8.49 6.53 -10.14
N ARG A 29 -7.79 7.56 -9.64
CA ARG A 29 -6.32 7.58 -9.59
C ARG A 29 -5.77 6.48 -8.69
N MET A 30 -6.33 6.32 -7.49
CA MET A 30 -5.97 5.26 -6.55
C MET A 30 -6.18 3.86 -7.15
N LEU A 31 -7.28 3.66 -7.89
CA LEU A 31 -7.54 2.42 -8.61
C LEU A 31 -6.49 2.17 -9.69
N LEU A 32 -6.21 3.17 -10.54
CA LEU A 32 -5.23 3.06 -11.63
C LEU A 32 -3.84 2.70 -11.11
N VAL A 33 -3.35 3.41 -10.10
CA VAL A 33 -2.04 3.10 -9.48
C VAL A 33 -2.02 1.68 -8.93
N GLY A 34 -3.06 1.28 -8.18
CA GLY A 34 -3.15 -0.07 -7.65
C GLY A 34 -3.16 -1.17 -8.72
N THR A 35 -3.89 -0.95 -9.83
CA THR A 35 -3.94 -1.90 -10.95
C THR A 35 -2.60 -2.01 -11.66
N LEU A 36 -1.86 -0.91 -11.81
CA LEU A 36 -0.52 -0.93 -12.41
C LEU A 36 0.51 -1.60 -11.49
N MET A 37 0.36 -1.47 -10.18
CA MET A 37 1.26 -2.08 -9.20
C MET A 37 1.05 -3.59 -9.03
N GLY A 38 -0.18 -4.08 -9.26
CA GLY A 38 -0.51 -5.51 -9.13
C GLY A 38 0.43 -6.44 -9.93
N PRO A 39 0.61 -6.24 -11.24
CA PRO A 39 1.57 -7.02 -12.04
C PRO A 39 3.01 -6.91 -11.54
N MET A 40 3.45 -5.73 -11.11
CA MET A 40 4.80 -5.53 -10.55
C MET A 40 5.01 -6.39 -9.30
N HIS A 41 4.05 -6.41 -8.38
CA HIS A 41 4.08 -7.28 -7.21
C HIS A 41 4.04 -8.77 -7.57
N HIS A 42 3.20 -9.15 -8.55
CA HIS A 42 3.13 -10.55 -8.99
C HIS A 42 4.50 -11.07 -9.46
N TYR A 43 5.16 -10.35 -10.36
CA TYR A 43 6.48 -10.76 -10.87
C TYR A 43 7.55 -10.73 -9.78
N TYR A 44 7.50 -9.75 -8.87
CA TYR A 44 8.41 -9.70 -7.72
C TYR A 44 8.29 -10.95 -6.83
N TYR A 45 7.07 -11.35 -6.44
CA TYR A 45 6.88 -12.54 -5.61
C TYR A 45 7.25 -13.83 -6.35
N VAL A 46 6.94 -13.95 -7.64
CA VAL A 46 7.38 -15.08 -8.46
C VAL A 46 8.91 -15.18 -8.50
N TYR A 47 9.61 -14.05 -8.64
CA TYR A 47 11.07 -14.03 -8.59
C TYR A 47 11.60 -14.39 -7.20
N LEU A 48 11.01 -13.82 -6.14
CA LEU A 48 11.40 -14.08 -4.77
C LEU A 48 11.25 -15.56 -4.39
N ASP A 49 10.17 -16.21 -4.83
CA ASP A 49 9.94 -17.64 -4.62
C ASP A 49 10.91 -18.52 -5.42
N LYS A 50 11.37 -18.08 -6.61
CA LYS A 50 12.43 -18.78 -7.35
C LYS A 50 13.78 -18.72 -6.64
N VAL A 51 14.12 -17.58 -6.04
CA VAL A 51 15.39 -17.38 -5.32
C VAL A 51 15.37 -18.02 -3.94
N LEU A 52 14.21 -18.02 -3.28
CA LEU A 52 13.99 -18.53 -1.93
C LEU A 52 12.84 -19.56 -1.90
N PRO A 53 13.02 -20.77 -2.45
CA PRO A 53 11.93 -21.74 -2.65
C PRO A 53 11.47 -22.43 -1.35
N SER A 54 12.31 -22.47 -0.32
CA SER A 54 12.02 -23.19 0.92
C SER A 54 10.95 -22.48 1.78
N ALA A 55 10.14 -23.27 2.48
CA ALA A 55 9.08 -22.78 3.38
C ALA A 55 9.50 -22.79 4.86
N ASP A 56 10.79 -22.99 5.17
CA ASP A 56 11.28 -22.98 6.54
C ASP A 56 11.32 -21.55 7.13
N ILE A 57 11.28 -21.47 8.46
CA ILE A 57 11.24 -20.19 9.19
C ILE A 57 12.39 -19.25 8.79
N LYS A 58 13.61 -19.77 8.55
CA LYS A 58 14.74 -18.92 8.17
C LYS A 58 14.52 -18.30 6.80
N THR A 59 14.00 -19.08 5.85
CA THR A 59 13.69 -18.61 4.51
C THR A 59 12.53 -17.62 4.51
N VAL A 60 11.47 -17.86 5.28
CA VAL A 60 10.34 -16.93 5.44
C VAL A 60 10.81 -15.59 6.05
N THR A 61 11.62 -15.63 7.10
CA THR A 61 12.19 -14.40 7.69
C THR A 61 13.04 -13.63 6.70
N LYS A 62 13.86 -14.31 5.89
CA LYS A 62 14.64 -13.65 4.81
C LYS A 62 13.74 -12.99 3.77
N LYS A 63 12.64 -13.65 3.37
CA LYS A 63 11.65 -13.07 2.45
C LYS A 63 11.05 -11.78 3.02
N ILE A 64 10.62 -11.80 4.28
CA ILE A 64 10.06 -10.62 4.96
C ILE A 64 11.08 -9.48 5.00
N ILE A 65 12.33 -9.76 5.37
CA ILE A 65 13.38 -8.73 5.40
C ILE A 65 13.63 -8.17 4.00
N CYS A 66 13.72 -9.02 2.97
CA CYS A 66 13.92 -8.59 1.58
C CYS A 66 12.76 -7.70 1.09
N ASP A 67 11.52 -8.11 1.39
CA ASP A 67 10.31 -7.36 1.07
C ASP A 67 10.33 -5.96 1.72
N GLN A 68 10.66 -5.90 3.02
CA GLN A 68 10.70 -4.64 3.75
C GLN A 68 11.86 -3.73 3.33
N VAL A 69 13.03 -4.28 2.97
CA VAL A 69 14.21 -3.46 2.62
C VAL A 69 14.18 -3.00 1.17
N PHE A 70 13.64 -3.80 0.24
CA PHE A 70 13.71 -3.50 -1.19
C PHE A 70 12.34 -3.24 -1.81
N ALA A 71 11.38 -4.16 -1.62
CA ALA A 71 10.09 -4.07 -2.29
C ALA A 71 9.23 -2.95 -1.72
N SER A 72 9.20 -2.78 -0.41
CA SER A 72 8.40 -1.78 0.27
C SER A 72 8.83 -0.35 -0.12
N PRO A 73 10.13 0.05 -0.03
CA PRO A 73 10.57 1.37 -0.50
C PRO A 73 10.26 1.60 -1.98
N ALA A 74 10.52 0.60 -2.85
CA ALA A 74 10.22 0.71 -4.27
C ALA A 74 8.71 0.90 -4.53
N THR A 75 7.87 0.14 -3.84
CA THR A 75 6.41 0.23 -3.90
C THR A 75 5.92 1.62 -3.47
N ILE A 76 6.46 2.16 -2.38
CA ILE A 76 6.10 3.49 -1.89
C ILE A 76 6.53 4.57 -2.88
N ILE A 77 7.74 4.48 -3.44
CA ILE A 77 8.21 5.40 -4.49
C ILE A 77 7.26 5.35 -5.70
N CYS A 78 6.99 4.15 -6.24
CA CYS A 78 6.08 3.98 -7.36
C CYS A 78 4.68 4.55 -7.07
N PHE A 79 4.16 4.34 -5.86
CA PHE A 79 2.87 4.88 -5.45
C PHE A 79 2.86 6.42 -5.44
N PHE A 80 3.82 7.06 -4.75
CA PHE A 80 3.85 8.52 -4.64
C PHE A 80 4.08 9.22 -5.99
N TYR A 81 5.03 8.72 -6.79
CA TYR A 81 5.29 9.29 -8.11
C TYR A 81 4.17 9.00 -9.10
N GLY A 82 3.59 7.79 -9.08
CA GLY A 82 2.42 7.45 -9.90
C GLY A 82 1.22 8.34 -9.57
N MET A 83 0.93 8.54 -8.28
CA MET A 83 -0.11 9.47 -7.85
C MET A 83 0.23 10.92 -8.23
N GLY A 84 1.48 11.35 -8.06
CA GLY A 84 1.91 12.70 -8.43
C GLY A 84 1.66 13.02 -9.90
N VAL A 85 1.98 12.08 -10.80
CA VAL A 85 1.70 12.21 -12.24
C VAL A 85 0.20 12.31 -12.50
N LEU A 86 -0.61 11.43 -11.90
CA LEU A 86 -2.06 11.43 -12.10
C LEU A 86 -2.78 12.64 -11.46
N GLU A 87 -2.18 13.25 -10.44
CA GLU A 87 -2.62 14.49 -9.81
C GLU A 87 -2.11 15.74 -10.53
N ASN A 88 -1.38 15.61 -11.64
CA ASN A 88 -0.73 16.70 -12.38
C ASN A 88 0.21 17.57 -11.52
N LYS A 89 0.90 16.97 -10.55
CA LYS A 89 1.91 17.65 -9.74
C LYS A 89 3.25 17.73 -10.48
N THR A 90 4.01 18.79 -10.23
CA THR A 90 5.40 18.86 -10.69
C THR A 90 6.27 17.87 -9.91
N LEU A 91 7.36 17.40 -10.53
CA LEU A 91 8.30 16.48 -9.88
C LEU A 91 8.84 17.03 -8.55
N GLY A 92 9.07 18.35 -8.46
CA GLY A 92 9.48 19.00 -7.23
C GLY A 92 8.45 18.84 -6.12
N LEU A 93 7.18 19.15 -6.39
CA LEU A 93 6.10 19.01 -5.40
C LEU A 93 5.88 17.56 -4.97
N THR A 94 5.92 16.61 -5.92
CA THR A 94 5.81 15.19 -5.61
C THR A 94 6.97 14.69 -4.76
N THR A 95 8.19 15.16 -5.04
CA THR A 95 9.39 14.79 -4.27
C THR A 95 9.32 15.32 -2.84
N GLU A 96 8.87 16.56 -2.64
CA GLU A 96 8.70 17.13 -1.32
C GLU A 96 7.59 16.41 -0.53
N GLU A 97 6.46 16.11 -1.15
CA GLU A 97 5.39 15.31 -0.54
C GLU A 97 5.90 13.91 -0.15
N PHE A 98 6.64 13.26 -1.05
CA PHE A 98 7.26 11.97 -0.79
C PHE A 98 8.20 12.04 0.41
N LYS A 99 9.15 12.98 0.46
CA LYS A 99 10.10 13.11 1.58
C LYS A 99 9.38 13.30 2.92
N HIS A 100 8.33 14.11 2.93
CA HIS A 100 7.55 14.39 4.14
C HIS A 100 6.77 13.15 4.62
N LYS A 101 6.17 12.40 3.69
CA LYS A 101 5.26 11.29 4.03
C LYS A 101 5.92 9.91 4.05
N PHE A 102 7.08 9.75 3.41
CA PHE A 102 7.76 8.47 3.23
C PHE A 102 7.99 7.77 4.56
N LYS A 103 8.53 8.49 5.56
CA LYS A 103 8.81 7.91 6.87
C LYS A 103 7.55 7.33 7.52
N TYR A 104 6.44 8.04 7.46
CA TYR A 104 5.17 7.57 8.05
C TYR A 104 4.63 6.34 7.33
N VAL A 105 4.64 6.35 6.00
CA VAL A 105 4.17 5.22 5.21
C VAL A 105 5.08 4.00 5.40
N TYR A 106 6.40 4.18 5.35
CA TYR A 106 7.37 3.10 5.50
C TYR A 106 7.34 2.49 6.91
N MET A 107 7.24 3.31 7.95
CA MET A 107 7.07 2.80 9.32
C MET A 107 5.73 2.08 9.48
N GLY A 108 4.65 2.62 8.90
CA GLY A 108 3.35 1.94 8.87
C GLY A 108 3.42 0.58 8.19
N ASP A 109 4.12 0.50 7.05
CA ASP A 109 4.35 -0.75 6.30
C ASP A 109 5.12 -1.78 7.14
N CYS A 110 6.24 -1.36 7.72
CA CYS A 110 7.09 -2.17 8.61
C CYS A 110 6.36 -2.69 9.85
N LEU A 111 5.37 -1.96 10.35
CA LEU A 111 4.61 -2.36 11.53
C LEU A 111 3.38 -3.21 11.17
N PHE A 112 2.78 -2.96 10.00
CA PHE A 112 1.55 -3.61 9.59
C PHE A 112 1.80 -4.97 8.94
N TRP A 113 2.74 -5.04 7.98
CA TRP A 113 2.88 -6.24 7.16
C TRP A 113 3.56 -7.41 7.85
N PRO A 114 4.63 -7.26 8.66
CA PRO A 114 5.25 -8.43 9.29
C PRO A 114 4.29 -9.23 10.18
N PRO A 115 3.45 -8.62 11.05
CA PRO A 115 2.43 -9.36 11.79
C PRO A 115 1.36 -10.01 10.89
N VAL A 116 0.90 -9.29 9.86
CA VAL A 116 -0.08 -9.81 8.89
C VAL A 116 0.48 -11.02 8.14
N GLN A 117 1.71 -10.94 7.65
CA GLN A 117 2.37 -12.03 6.94
C GLN A 117 2.67 -13.21 7.86
N PHE A 118 3.06 -12.93 9.12
CA PHE A 118 3.22 -13.98 10.12
C PHE A 118 1.93 -14.78 10.31
N LEU A 119 0.79 -14.11 10.53
CA LEU A 119 -0.51 -14.78 10.66
C LEU A 119 -0.91 -15.52 9.38
N ASN A 120 -0.65 -14.92 8.22
CA ASN A 120 -0.95 -15.51 6.91
C ASN A 120 -0.22 -16.85 6.68
N PHE A 121 1.08 -16.91 7.00
CA PHE A 121 1.88 -18.11 6.76
C PHE A 121 1.83 -19.12 7.90
N TYR A 122 1.74 -18.65 9.16
CA TYR A 122 1.81 -19.51 10.34
C TYR A 122 0.45 -20.11 10.73
N TYR A 123 -0.62 -19.29 10.70
CA TYR A 123 -1.92 -19.70 11.26
C TYR A 123 -2.93 -20.10 10.18
N LEU A 124 -2.93 -19.43 9.02
CA LEU A 124 -3.99 -19.60 8.02
C LEU A 124 -3.73 -20.76 7.04
N PRO A 125 -4.74 -21.64 6.84
CA PRO A 125 -4.75 -22.60 5.75
C PRO A 125 -4.67 -21.91 4.38
N THR A 126 -4.01 -22.55 3.41
CA THR A 126 -3.68 -21.98 2.10
C THR A 126 -4.89 -21.40 1.35
N HIS A 127 -6.07 -22.03 1.45
CA HIS A 127 -7.29 -21.57 0.78
C HIS A 127 -7.87 -20.26 1.32
N TYR A 128 -7.57 -19.88 2.57
CA TYR A 128 -8.02 -18.61 3.15
C TYR A 128 -7.01 -17.46 2.99
N ARG A 129 -5.75 -17.76 2.66
CA ARG A 129 -4.65 -16.77 2.61
C ARG A 129 -4.94 -15.62 1.66
N VAL A 130 -5.43 -15.91 0.46
CA VAL A 130 -5.74 -14.89 -0.55
C VAL A 130 -6.82 -13.93 -0.04
N PHE A 131 -7.89 -14.47 0.54
CA PHE A 131 -8.98 -13.66 1.08
C PHE A 131 -8.50 -12.78 2.24
N TYR A 132 -7.74 -13.35 3.19
CA TYR A 132 -7.17 -12.63 4.32
C TYR A 132 -6.24 -11.49 3.88
N ILE A 133 -5.31 -11.76 2.96
CA ILE A 133 -4.38 -10.74 2.45
C ILE A 133 -5.12 -9.63 1.73
N ASN A 134 -6.20 -9.92 1.00
CA ASN A 134 -7.01 -8.88 0.36
C ASN A 134 -7.69 -7.97 1.39
N ILE A 135 -8.19 -8.50 2.50
CA ILE A 135 -8.75 -7.69 3.61
C ILE A 135 -7.65 -6.83 4.24
N ALA A 136 -6.50 -7.40 4.57
CA ALA A 136 -5.38 -6.66 5.15
C ALA A 136 -4.90 -5.54 4.20
N THR A 137 -4.82 -5.85 2.90
CA THR A 137 -4.50 -4.88 1.84
C THR A 137 -5.52 -3.75 1.79
N MET A 138 -6.82 -4.05 1.96
CA MET A 138 -7.86 -3.02 2.03
C MET A 138 -7.65 -2.08 3.22
N ILE A 139 -7.37 -2.63 4.41
CA ILE A 139 -7.07 -1.84 5.61
C ILE A 139 -5.86 -0.93 5.38
N PHE A 140 -4.77 -1.48 4.82
CA PHE A 140 -3.58 -0.70 4.51
C PHE A 140 -3.86 0.39 3.47
N ASN A 141 -4.73 0.13 2.48
CA ASN A 141 -5.13 1.13 1.49
C ASN A 141 -5.93 2.29 2.09
N ILE A 142 -6.73 2.06 3.14
CA ILE A 142 -7.42 3.13 3.88
C ILE A 142 -6.35 4.04 4.52
N PHE A 143 -5.39 3.45 5.23
CA PHE A 143 -4.26 4.18 5.81
C PHE A 143 -3.44 4.94 4.75
N LEU A 144 -3.14 4.31 3.63
CA LEU A 144 -2.38 4.92 2.54
C LEU A 144 -3.13 6.10 1.92
N SER A 145 -4.44 5.95 1.71
CA SER A 145 -5.31 7.02 1.21
C SER A 145 -5.36 8.19 2.19
N PHE A 146 -5.47 7.92 3.50
CA PHE A 146 -5.45 8.94 4.55
C PHE A 146 -4.14 9.74 4.51
N ILE A 147 -2.99 9.08 4.61
CA ILE A 147 -1.69 9.76 4.60
C ILE A 147 -1.48 10.54 3.30
N LYS A 148 -1.91 9.99 2.16
CA LYS A 148 -1.77 10.67 0.86
C LYS A 148 -2.58 11.97 0.78
N HIS A 149 -3.75 12.06 1.42
CA HIS A 149 -4.66 13.21 1.24
C HIS A 149 -4.84 14.09 2.48
N TYR A 150 -4.34 13.69 3.66
CA TYR A 150 -4.54 14.42 4.92
C TYR A 150 -4.16 15.92 4.87
N ASP A 151 -3.09 16.28 4.15
CA ASP A 151 -2.63 17.67 4.06
C ASP A 151 -3.38 18.51 3.00
N GLN A 152 -4.24 17.91 2.18
CA GLN A 152 -5.04 18.67 1.19
C GLN A 152 -6.19 19.47 1.84
N HIS A 153 -6.38 19.30 3.16
CA HIS A 153 -7.47 19.89 3.94
C HIS A 153 -6.99 20.96 4.94
N LYS A 154 -5.70 21.34 4.93
CA LYS A 154 -5.14 22.47 5.67
C LYS A 154 -5.08 23.70 4.77
#